data_AF-A0A327JZ41-F1
#
_entry.id   AF-A0A327JZ41-F1
#
_cell.length_a   1.000
_cell.length_b   1.000
_cell.length_c   1.000
_cell.angle_alpha   90.00
_cell.angle_beta   90.00
_cell.angle_gamma   90.00
#
_symmetry.space_group_name_H-M   'P 1'
#
loop_
_entity.id
_entity.type
_entity.pdbx_description
1 polymer ?
#
loop_
_entity_poly.entity_id
_entity_poly.type
_entity_poly.pdbx_seq_one_letter_code
_entity_poly.pdbx_strand_id
1 'polypeptide(L)'
;ERFLQDNDFSAGTEVLLHSPGGSVADAMSMARQIREHEFNTRIAAEGYCASSCPLVFASGVERHAGKKAWIGVHQIYAMKGADA
;
A
#
# COMPACT_ATOMS: atom_id res chain seq x y z
N GLU A 1 -8.01 11.16 -3.03
CA GLU A 1 -9.39 10.62 -3.06
C GLU A 1 -10.13 11.05 -4.33
N ARG A 2 -10.16 12.34 -4.69
CA ARG A 2 -10.80 12.83 -5.93
C ARG A 2 -10.47 12.04 -7.21
N PHE A 3 -9.21 11.62 -7.38
CA PHE A 3 -8.83 10.76 -8.51
C PHE A 3 -9.64 9.45 -8.58
N LEU A 4 -9.91 8.80 -7.45
CA LEU A 4 -10.69 7.55 -7.42
C LEU A 4 -12.18 7.81 -7.69
N GLN A 5 -12.68 9.01 -7.39
CA GLN A 5 -14.06 9.41 -7.67
C GLN A 5 -14.26 9.83 -9.14
N ASP A 6 -13.24 10.47 -9.71
CA ASP A 6 -13.27 10.97 -11.09
C ASP A 6 -13.00 9.86 -12.13
N ASN A 7 -12.65 8.65 -11.69
CA ASN A 7 -12.36 7.49 -12.55
C ASN A 7 -13.20 6.28 -12.12
N ASP A 8 -13.82 5.61 -13.09
CA ASP A 8 -14.70 4.45 -12.85
C ASP A 8 -13.88 3.15 -12.65
N PHE A 9 -13.32 2.99 -11.46
CA PHE A 9 -12.61 1.77 -11.06
C PHE A 9 -13.56 0.76 -10.43
N SER A 10 -13.49 -0.49 -10.89
CA SER A 10 -14.27 -1.59 -10.32
C SER A 10 -13.54 -2.30 -9.17
N ALA A 11 -14.31 -3.00 -8.34
CA ALA A 11 -13.78 -3.96 -7.37
C ALA A 11 -12.84 -4.97 -8.07
N GLY A 12 -11.76 -5.33 -7.40
CA GLY A 12 -10.71 -6.19 -7.94
C GLY A 12 -9.66 -5.48 -8.81
N THR A 13 -9.82 -4.17 -9.09
CA THR A 13 -8.75 -3.35 -9.67
C THR A 13 -7.47 -3.51 -8.85
N GLU A 14 -6.33 -3.64 -9.53
CA GLU A 14 -5.07 -3.98 -8.88
C GLU A 14 -4.15 -2.76 -8.73
N VAL A 15 -3.69 -2.53 -7.50
CA VAL A 15 -2.66 -1.54 -7.18
C VAL A 15 -1.29 -2.21 -7.18
N LEU A 16 -0.46 -1.84 -8.16
CA LEU A 16 0.91 -2.32 -8.27
C LEU A 16 1.84 -1.53 -7.34
N LEU A 17 2.57 -2.23 -6.47
CA LEU A 17 3.44 -1.67 -5.44
C LEU A 17 4.90 -1.99 -5.73
N HIS A 18 5.72 -0.94 -5.78
CA HIS A 18 7.17 -1.00 -5.85
C HIS A 18 7.74 0.21 -5.10
N SER A 19 7.98 0.07 -3.80
CA SER A 19 8.22 1.24 -2.93
C SER A 19 9.13 0.93 -1.73
N PRO A 20 10.04 1.86 -1.36
CA PRO A 20 10.84 1.78 -0.14
C PRO A 20 10.04 2.12 1.14
N GLY A 21 8.79 2.59 1.00
CA GLY A 21 7.97 3.13 2.09
C GLY A 21 8.14 4.65 2.25
N GLY A 22 7.83 5.16 3.45
CA GLY A 22 7.79 6.59 3.76
C GLY A 22 6.85 6.88 4.93
N SER A 23 6.01 7.90 4.79
CA SER A 23 4.99 8.29 5.78
C SER A 23 4.03 7.13 6.11
N VAL A 24 3.84 6.86 7.40
CA VAL A 24 2.87 5.87 7.89
C VAL A 24 1.45 6.40 7.77
N ALA A 25 1.24 7.70 8.02
CA ALA A 25 -0.08 8.32 7.93
C ALA A 25 -0.63 8.23 6.50
N ASP A 26 0.20 8.52 5.50
CA ASP A 26 -0.19 8.43 4.08
C ASP A 26 -0.43 6.98 3.67
N ALA A 27 0.44 6.05 4.09
CA ALA A 27 0.25 4.62 3.84
C ALA A 27 -1.09 4.11 4.40
N MET A 28 -1.45 4.54 5.62
CA MET A 28 -2.74 4.18 6.23
C MET A 28 -3.92 4.84 5.53
N SER A 29 -3.77 6.08 5.04
CA SER A 29 -4.78 6.76 4.24
C SER A 29 -5.05 6.02 2.93
N MET A 30 -3.99 5.66 2.21
CA MET A 30 -4.07 4.84 1.00
C MET A 30 -4.68 3.46 1.28
N ALA A 31 -4.27 2.82 2.37
CA ALA A 31 -4.76 1.50 2.76
C ALA A 31 -6.28 1.47 2.97
N ARG A 32 -6.84 2.51 3.60
CA ARG A 32 -8.30 2.65 3.76
C ARG A 32 -9.01 2.75 2.42
N GLN A 33 -8.53 3.62 1.54
CA GLN A 33 -9.11 3.79 0.20
C GLN A 33 -9.07 2.50 -0.63
N ILE A 34 -7.95 1.78 -0.62
CA ILE A 34 -7.81 0.48 -1.31
C ILE A 34 -8.83 -0.54 -0.78
N ARG A 35 -9.02 -0.60 0.55
CA ARG A 35 -9.97 -1.54 1.16
C ARG A 35 -11.43 -1.15 0.87
N GLU A 36 -11.77 0.13 0.97
CA GLU A 36 -13.11 0.66 0.72
C GLU A 36 -13.60 0.39 -0.71
N HIS A 37 -12.69 0.43 -1.69
CA HIS A 37 -13.02 0.17 -3.10
C HIS A 37 -12.80 -1.30 -3.53
N GLU A 38 -12.53 -2.19 -2.57
CA GLU A 38 -12.30 -3.62 -2.82
C GLU A 38 -11.19 -3.90 -3.84
N PHE A 39 -10.14 -3.08 -3.84
CA PHE A 39 -8.99 -3.27 -4.72
C PHE A 39 -8.08 -4.40 -4.24
N ASN A 40 -7.37 -4.99 -5.19
CA ASN A 40 -6.30 -5.95 -4.94
C ASN A 40 -4.94 -5.23 -4.90
N THR A 41 -3.96 -5.84 -4.27
CA THR A 41 -2.58 -5.32 -4.26
C THR A 41 -1.61 -6.34 -4.85
N ARG A 42 -0.64 -5.85 -5.62
CA ARG A 42 0.41 -6.69 -6.20
C ARG A 42 1.78 -6.08 -6.02
N ILE A 43 2.77 -6.92 -5.76
CA ILE A 43 4.18 -6.60 -5.99
C ILE A 43 4.64 -7.41 -7.20
N ALA A 44 5.22 -6.74 -8.20
CA ALA A 44 5.72 -7.40 -9.40
C ALA A 44 6.82 -8.44 -9.06
N ALA A 45 7.07 -9.38 -9.98
CA ALA A 45 8.22 -10.28 -9.87
C ALA A 45 9.51 -9.46 -9.76
N GLU A 46 10.42 -9.87 -8.87
CA GLU A 46 11.68 -9.16 -8.55
C GLU A 46 11.50 -7.71 -8.04
N GLY A 47 10.25 -7.26 -7.80
CA GLY A 47 9.94 -5.99 -7.18
C GLY A 47 10.10 -6.00 -5.66
N TYR A 48 9.96 -4.84 -5.01
CA TYR A 48 10.05 -4.75 -3.56
C TYR A 48 9.05 -3.80 -2.93
N CYS A 49 8.70 -4.07 -1.67
CA CYS A 49 7.82 -3.27 -0.84
C CYS A 49 8.37 -3.25 0.59
N ALA A 50 8.91 -2.12 1.02
CA ALA A 50 9.61 -2.00 2.30
C ALA A 50 8.98 -0.95 3.24
N SER A 51 9.31 -1.04 4.53
CA SER A 51 8.93 -0.06 5.55
C SER A 51 7.40 0.11 5.71
N SER A 52 6.83 1.26 5.33
CA SER A 52 5.38 1.49 5.38
C SER A 52 4.62 0.90 4.18
N CYS A 53 5.30 0.54 3.09
CA CYS A 53 4.65 -0.08 1.92
C CYS A 53 3.88 -1.37 2.27
N PRO A 54 4.40 -2.30 3.11
CA PRO A 54 3.66 -3.47 3.57
C PRO A 54 2.30 -3.17 4.19
N LEU A 55 2.06 -1.98 4.76
CA LEU A 55 0.74 -1.57 5.27
C LEU A 55 -0.26 -1.39 4.12
N VAL A 56 0.18 -0.78 3.02
CA VAL A 56 -0.60 -0.63 1.78
C VAL A 56 -0.80 -2.00 1.13
N PHE A 57 0.25 -2.82 1.01
CA PHE A 57 0.13 -4.16 0.46
C PHE A 57 -0.89 -5.00 1.23
N ALA A 58 -0.88 -4.93 2.57
CA ALA A 58 -1.79 -5.70 3.41
C ALA A 58 -3.26 -5.31 3.27
N SER A 59 -3.57 -4.13 2.70
CA SER A 59 -4.94 -3.62 2.64
C SER A 59 -5.77 -4.20 1.49
N GLY A 60 -5.13 -4.77 0.46
CA GLY A 60 -5.83 -5.38 -0.68
C GLY A 60 -6.73 -6.55 -0.27
N VAL A 61 -7.83 -6.75 -1.00
CA VAL A 61 -8.74 -7.91 -0.82
C VAL A 61 -7.97 -9.19 -1.12
N GLU A 62 -7.37 -9.27 -2.31
CA GLU A 62 -6.29 -10.20 -2.63
C GLU A 62 -4.94 -9.50 -2.64
N ARG A 63 -3.89 -10.27 -2.35
CA ARG A 63 -2.53 -9.78 -2.12
C ARG A 63 -1.55 -10.71 -2.82
N HIS A 64 -0.94 -10.22 -3.89
CA HIS A 64 -0.09 -11.03 -4.77
C HIS A 64 1.36 -10.57 -4.69
N ALA A 65 2.27 -11.47 -4.33
CA ALA A 65 3.71 -11.22 -4.41
C ALA A 65 4.31 -12.03 -5.57
N GLY A 66 4.90 -11.34 -6.55
CA GLY A 66 5.54 -11.98 -7.68
C GLY A 66 6.74 -12.84 -7.28
N LYS A 67 7.17 -13.72 -8.18
CA LYS A 67 8.34 -14.58 -7.96
C LYS A 67 9.56 -13.72 -7.58
N LYS A 68 10.26 -14.10 -6.51
CA LYS A 68 11.41 -13.37 -5.94
C LYS A 68 11.12 -11.90 -5.55
N ALA A 69 9.86 -11.52 -5.34
CA ALA A 69 9.54 -10.22 -4.77
C ALA A 69 10.01 -10.13 -3.30
N TRP A 70 10.34 -8.92 -2.86
CA TRP A 70 10.82 -8.67 -1.51
C TRP A 70 9.80 -7.86 -0.71
N ILE A 71 9.41 -8.36 0.46
CA ILE A 71 8.57 -7.64 1.42
C ILE A 71 9.39 -7.45 2.69
N GLY A 72 9.74 -6.20 3.01
CA GLY A 72 10.60 -5.86 4.14
C GLY A 72 9.85 -5.07 5.21
N VAL A 73 9.88 -5.57 6.45
CA VAL A 73 9.26 -4.89 7.61
C VAL A 73 10.33 -4.43 8.59
N HIS A 74 10.04 -3.33 9.30
CA HIS A 74 10.77 -2.89 10.49
C HIS A 74 9.82 -2.07 11.39
N GLN A 75 10.26 -1.75 12.61
CA GLN A 75 9.46 -0.97 13.55
C GLN A 75 9.14 0.44 13.00
N ILE A 76 7.93 0.93 13.27
CA ILE A 76 7.57 2.32 13.01
C ILE A 76 8.39 3.21 13.94
N TYR A 77 8.99 4.25 13.38
CA TYR A 77 9.65 5.30 14.14
C TYR A 77 8.84 6.59 14.01
N ALA A 78 8.42 7.15 15.13
CA ALA A 78 7.81 8.46 15.20
C ALA A 78 8.58 9.29 16.24
N MET A 79 9.08 10.45 15.82
CA MET A 79 9.64 11.40 16.79
C MET A 79 8.49 11.96 17.62
N LYS A 80 8.64 11.95 18.94
CA LYS A 80 7.66 12.53 19.85
C LYS A 80 7.48 14.02 19.50
N GLY A 81 6.30 14.39 19.00
CA GLY A 81 5.95 15.79 18.66
C GLY A 81 5.73 16.12 17.18
N ALA A 82 5.68 15.14 16.27
CA ALA A 82 5.34 15.39 14.86
C ALA A 82 3.85 15.68 14.58
N ASP A 83 3.01 15.63 15.61
CA ASP A 83 1.57 15.96 15.57
C ASP A 83 1.25 17.27 16.34
N ALA A 84 2.24 18.15 16.54
CA ALA A 84 2.05 19.49 17.14
C ALA A 84 1.99 20.58 16.06
#